data_AF-A0A5C6APV7-F1
#
_entry.id   AF-A0A5C6APV7-F1
#
_cell.length_a   1.000
_cell.length_b   1.000
_cell.length_c   1.000
_cell.angle_alpha   90.00
_cell.angle_beta   90.00
_cell.angle_gamma   90.00
#
_symmetry.space_group_name_H-M   'P 1'
#
loop_
_entity.id
_entity.type
_entity.pdbx_description
1 polymer ?
#
loop_
_entity_poly.entity_id
_entity_poly.type
_entity_poly.pdbx_seq_one_letter_code
_entity_poly.pdbx_strand_id
1 'polypeptide(L)'
;MHQTKMIQSLAFHTSLACLICVSLFIGSLHAEEPYRPKPGEFPSLEESKAFRGELVFVDHVNRRGSLRLHVDGHYQEGRLHHFAMLPYGMIRYRGAPADLRDIPIGTVLYGRFFLPPDPKNSAVPNGKGNDKTAPAENHAILLEDGPSLCLREGKSWKLRSVDIKNGEGDLVASLHREDDGDGLGGEHKLTIDRSTRIWRGRELLGTDELTADGTWPAEGQKELSGQPVQLALTWHPRYLYQQFHVADIWLDETAMTVATERVRQRHIRHIRTRWMPAMVDSIEYGQFGHAIVTTTLFGGIDESLYADFKPGTSGKMAAAEDTLRTWWPDHDGMDGMIVGVDTSPRNPPLGSSGIQIGFKVPLILEGFRPGRIVRIRAQGWPNVKPPVEERVRGFEDRWPSPEVFQD
;
A
#
# COMPACT_ATOMS: atom_id res chain seq x y z
N MET A 1 25.08 -43.62 80.75
CA MET A 1 25.79 -42.42 81.22
C MET A 1 26.59 -41.87 80.06
N HIS A 2 26.31 -40.61 79.70
CA HIS A 2 26.98 -39.72 78.75
C HIS A 2 27.20 -40.08 77.26
N GLN A 3 26.66 -39.14 76.46
CA GLN A 3 26.83 -38.85 75.03
C GLN A 3 28.30 -38.59 74.66
N THR A 4 28.63 -38.68 73.34
CA THR A 4 29.04 -37.54 72.48
C THR A 4 29.32 -38.01 71.03
N LYS A 5 28.49 -37.52 70.08
CA LYS A 5 28.80 -36.87 68.76
C LYS A 5 30.21 -37.09 68.15
N MET A 6 30.49 -37.21 66.85
CA MET A 6 29.95 -36.66 65.59
C MET A 6 30.70 -37.38 64.42
N ILE A 7 30.06 -37.78 63.30
CA ILE A 7 30.12 -37.17 61.93
C ILE A 7 31.55 -37.17 61.31
N GLN A 8 31.90 -37.74 60.14
CA GLN A 8 31.39 -37.47 58.78
C GLN A 8 32.01 -38.40 57.69
N SER A 9 31.20 -38.69 56.65
CA SER A 9 31.48 -38.79 55.20
C SER A 9 32.53 -39.76 54.62
N LEU A 10 32.03 -40.77 53.89
CA LEU A 10 32.81 -41.72 53.08
C LEU A 10 32.45 -41.60 51.57
N ALA A 11 33.51 -41.43 50.76
CA ALA A 11 33.79 -41.97 49.42
C ALA A 11 32.79 -41.90 48.25
N PHE A 12 33.24 -41.15 47.22
CA PHE A 12 33.57 -41.63 45.86
C PHE A 12 32.75 -42.79 45.27
N HIS A 13 32.03 -42.52 44.17
CA HIS A 13 31.71 -43.52 43.14
C HIS A 13 32.10 -43.00 41.76
N THR A 14 32.86 -43.86 41.09
CA THR A 14 33.50 -43.76 39.78
C THR A 14 32.57 -44.12 38.62
N SER A 15 32.79 -43.44 37.50
CA SER A 15 32.65 -43.84 36.08
C SER A 15 31.69 -44.98 35.69
N LEU A 16 30.69 -44.65 34.85
CA LEU A 16 30.45 -45.27 33.52
C LEU A 16 29.21 -44.63 32.85
N ALA A 17 29.38 -43.54 32.11
CA ALA A 17 28.33 -43.00 31.22
C ALA A 17 28.94 -42.09 30.15
N CYS A 18 29.80 -42.65 29.31
CA CYS A 18 30.34 -41.96 28.15
C CYS A 18 30.25 -42.93 26.97
N LEU A 19 29.11 -42.87 26.26
CA LEU A 19 28.76 -43.38 24.93
C LEU A 19 27.27 -43.77 24.94
N ILE A 20 26.56 -43.38 23.88
CA ILE A 20 25.12 -43.61 23.62
C ILE A 20 24.21 -42.53 24.21
N CYS A 21 24.20 -41.36 23.57
CA CYS A 21 23.01 -40.54 23.28
C CYS A 21 23.40 -39.40 22.31
N VAL A 22 24.06 -39.75 21.19
CA VAL A 22 24.10 -38.87 20.01
C VAL A 22 22.99 -39.37 19.09
N SER A 23 21.76 -39.09 19.47
CA SER A 23 20.57 -39.38 18.67
C SER A 23 19.80 -38.08 18.50
N LEU A 24 19.90 -37.56 17.28
CA LEU A 24 18.85 -36.83 16.58
C LEU A 24 18.43 -35.48 17.17
N PHE A 25 19.28 -34.47 16.98
CA PHE A 25 18.82 -33.11 16.71
C PHE A 25 19.27 -32.69 15.30
N ILE A 26 18.76 -33.41 14.29
CA ILE A 26 18.55 -32.77 12.99
C ILE A 26 17.18 -32.11 13.11
N GLY A 27 17.18 -30.90 13.69
CA GLY A 27 16.06 -30.00 13.45
C GLY A 27 15.96 -29.86 11.94
N SER A 28 14.86 -30.33 11.37
CA SER A 28 14.52 -29.98 10.00
C SER A 28 14.44 -28.45 9.98
N LEU A 29 15.45 -27.79 9.40
CA LEU A 29 15.27 -26.49 8.78
C LEU A 29 14.30 -26.73 7.62
N HIS A 30 13.01 -26.87 7.93
CA HIS A 30 12.00 -26.54 6.95
C HIS A 30 12.23 -25.07 6.65
N ALA A 31 12.74 -24.77 5.47
CA ALA A 31 12.49 -23.45 4.91
C ALA A 31 10.97 -23.30 4.93
N GLU A 32 10.45 -22.38 5.76
CA GLU A 32 9.03 -22.07 5.75
C GLU A 32 8.63 -21.80 4.30
N GLU A 33 7.58 -22.49 3.83
CA GLU A 33 7.06 -22.22 2.50
C GLU A 33 6.72 -20.72 2.43
N PRO A 34 7.19 -20.01 1.39
CA PRO A 34 7.02 -18.57 1.36
C PRO A 34 5.53 -18.21 1.30
N TYR A 35 5.14 -17.27 2.16
CA TYR A 35 3.74 -16.97 2.46
C TYR A 35 2.95 -16.45 1.26
N ARG A 36 1.72 -16.96 1.11
CA ARG A 36 0.73 -16.50 0.14
C ARG A 36 -0.55 -16.08 0.87
N PRO A 37 -1.12 -14.90 0.56
CA PRO A 37 -2.39 -14.49 1.11
C PRO A 37 -3.48 -15.51 0.75
N LYS A 38 -4.33 -15.83 1.72
CA LYS A 38 -5.47 -16.73 1.52
C LYS A 38 -6.71 -15.95 1.08
N PRO A 39 -7.55 -16.50 0.18
CA PRO A 39 -8.85 -15.91 -0.12
C PRO A 39 -9.70 -15.77 1.15
N GLY A 40 -10.37 -14.63 1.31
CA GLY A 40 -11.23 -14.39 2.48
C GLY A 40 -10.51 -13.87 3.73
N GLU A 41 -9.19 -13.68 3.70
CA GLU A 41 -8.41 -13.25 4.86
C GLU A 41 -7.59 -11.99 4.57
N PHE A 42 -7.36 -11.18 5.62
CA PHE A 42 -6.42 -10.06 5.59
C PHE A 42 -5.04 -10.53 6.10
N PRO A 43 -4.00 -10.53 5.27
CA PRO A 43 -2.69 -11.06 5.64
C PRO A 43 -1.97 -10.16 6.64
N SER A 44 -1.10 -10.75 7.48
CA SER A 44 -0.23 -9.99 8.37
C SER A 44 0.80 -9.19 7.56
N LEU A 45 1.07 -7.94 7.95
CA LEU A 45 2.06 -7.10 7.30
C LEU A 45 3.49 -7.66 7.43
N GLU A 46 3.77 -8.41 8.50
CA GLU A 46 5.07 -9.01 8.78
C GLU A 46 5.52 -10.02 7.71
N GLU A 47 4.55 -10.65 7.05
CA GLU A 47 4.75 -11.61 5.96
C GLU A 47 5.06 -10.93 4.61
N SER A 48 4.92 -9.59 4.54
CA SER A 48 5.15 -8.84 3.31
C SER A 48 6.62 -8.49 3.09
N LYS A 49 7.02 -8.33 1.83
CA LYS A 49 8.33 -7.80 1.43
C LYS A 49 8.22 -6.32 1.06
N ALA A 50 9.17 -5.53 1.53
CA ALA A 50 9.26 -4.12 1.21
C ALA A 50 10.08 -3.93 -0.06
N PHE A 51 9.50 -3.26 -1.06
CA PHE A 51 10.22 -2.81 -2.26
C PHE A 51 9.99 -1.33 -2.50
N ARG A 52 10.98 -0.69 -3.13
CA ARG A 52 10.88 0.70 -3.55
C ARG A 52 11.34 0.83 -5.00
N GLY A 53 10.70 1.71 -5.75
CA GLY A 53 11.03 1.90 -7.15
C GLY A 53 10.23 3.02 -7.78
N GLU A 54 10.59 3.37 -9.01
CA GLU A 54 9.82 4.33 -9.80
C GLU A 54 8.69 3.66 -10.55
N LEU A 55 7.52 4.28 -10.49
CA LEU A 55 6.37 3.90 -11.29
C LEU A 55 6.61 4.21 -12.76
N VAL A 56 6.70 3.19 -13.60
CA VAL A 56 6.95 3.36 -15.06
C VAL A 56 5.75 2.99 -15.93
N PHE A 57 4.80 2.23 -15.39
CA PHE A 57 3.60 1.80 -16.09
C PHE A 57 2.40 1.71 -15.15
N VAL A 58 1.22 2.10 -15.64
CA VAL A 58 -0.04 2.08 -14.88
C VAL A 58 -1.17 1.54 -15.76
N ASP A 59 -1.80 0.47 -15.28
CA ASP A 59 -3.12 0.02 -15.70
C ASP A 59 -4.05 0.13 -14.49
N HIS A 60 -4.55 1.35 -14.28
CA HIS A 60 -5.34 1.71 -13.11
C HIS A 60 -6.71 1.02 -13.08
N VAL A 61 -7.22 0.60 -14.24
CA VAL A 61 -8.49 -0.12 -14.37
C VAL A 61 -8.38 -1.51 -13.75
N ASN A 62 -7.28 -2.22 -14.04
CA ASN A 62 -7.01 -3.54 -13.49
C ASN A 62 -6.18 -3.50 -12.20
N ARG A 63 -5.99 -2.29 -11.63
CA ARG A 63 -5.19 -2.04 -10.42
C ARG A 63 -3.81 -2.71 -10.48
N ARG A 64 -3.10 -2.55 -11.60
CA ARG A 64 -1.76 -3.13 -11.81
C ARG A 64 -0.82 -2.10 -12.43
N GLY A 65 0.47 -2.36 -12.37
CA GLY A 65 1.48 -1.43 -12.85
C GLY A 65 2.86 -2.06 -12.95
N SER A 66 3.89 -1.25 -13.11
CA SER A 66 5.27 -1.71 -13.06
C SER A 66 6.17 -0.71 -12.37
N LEU A 67 7.05 -1.24 -11.53
CA LEU A 67 8.09 -0.48 -10.85
C LEU A 67 9.46 -0.81 -11.46
N ARG A 68 10.28 0.21 -11.67
CA ARG A 68 11.73 0.04 -11.78
C ARG A 68 12.31 0.06 -10.37
N LEU A 69 12.66 -1.11 -9.85
CA LEU A 69 13.15 -1.23 -8.47
C LEU A 69 14.51 -0.56 -8.28
N HIS A 70 14.69 0.03 -7.10
CA HIS A 70 15.98 0.53 -6.68
C HIS A 70 16.81 -0.64 -6.13
N VAL A 71 17.68 -1.19 -6.98
CA VAL A 71 18.59 -2.30 -6.65
C VAL A 71 20.04 -1.90 -6.94
N ASP A 72 20.90 -2.09 -5.94
CA ASP A 72 22.33 -1.83 -6.07
C ASP A 72 22.96 -2.67 -7.19
N GLY A 73 23.70 -2.03 -8.09
CA GLY A 73 24.33 -2.61 -9.27
C GLY A 73 23.41 -2.85 -10.48
N HIS A 74 22.09 -2.65 -10.38
CA HIS A 74 21.15 -3.23 -11.37
C HIS A 74 20.10 -2.26 -11.95
N TYR A 75 20.32 -0.96 -11.85
CA TYR A 75 19.30 0.03 -12.25
C TYR A 75 19.07 0.15 -13.77
N GLN A 76 20.12 0.02 -14.60
CA GLN A 76 20.04 0.24 -16.06
C GLN A 76 19.59 -0.99 -16.85
N GLU A 77 19.82 -2.18 -16.30
CA GLU A 77 19.63 -3.47 -16.99
C GLU A 77 18.60 -4.35 -16.28
N GLY A 78 18.02 -3.85 -15.18
CA GLY A 78 17.03 -4.56 -14.39
C GLY A 78 15.70 -4.72 -15.11
N ARG A 79 15.08 -5.88 -14.94
CA ARG A 79 13.72 -6.12 -15.41
C ARG A 79 12.74 -5.27 -14.60
N LEU A 80 11.61 -4.94 -15.20
CA LEU A 80 10.55 -4.27 -14.49
C LEU A 80 9.88 -5.22 -13.49
N HIS A 81 9.64 -4.73 -12.28
CA HIS A 81 8.81 -5.42 -11.31
C HIS A 81 7.35 -5.08 -11.58
N HIS A 82 6.68 -5.92 -12.36
CA HIS A 82 5.24 -5.82 -12.59
C HIS A 82 4.50 -6.17 -11.31
N PHE A 83 3.48 -5.39 -10.95
CA PHE A 83 2.70 -5.63 -9.74
C PHE A 83 1.19 -5.57 -10.00
N ALA A 84 0.42 -6.28 -9.20
CA ALA A 84 -1.02 -6.13 -9.07
C ALA A 84 -1.38 -5.74 -7.63
N MET A 85 -2.41 -4.91 -7.43
CA MET A 85 -2.94 -4.66 -6.10
C MET A 85 -3.77 -5.85 -5.65
N LEU A 86 -3.65 -6.24 -4.38
CA LEU A 86 -4.67 -7.07 -3.74
C LEU A 86 -6.02 -6.33 -3.73
N PRO A 87 -7.17 -7.03 -3.66
CA PRO A 87 -8.48 -6.38 -3.65
C PRO A 87 -8.61 -5.35 -2.51
N TYR A 88 -8.13 -5.71 -1.32
CA TYR A 88 -8.05 -4.87 -0.13
C TYR A 88 -6.73 -4.07 -0.03
N GLY A 89 -5.95 -4.01 -1.13
CA GLY A 89 -4.71 -3.25 -1.18
C GLY A 89 -4.96 -1.74 -1.14
N MET A 90 -4.20 -1.04 -0.32
CA MET A 90 -4.35 0.39 -0.09
C MET A 90 -3.32 1.20 -0.88
N ILE A 91 -3.72 2.38 -1.35
CA ILE A 91 -2.85 3.29 -2.07
C ILE A 91 -2.92 4.65 -1.40
N ARG A 92 -1.75 5.25 -1.12
CA ARG A 92 -1.64 6.60 -0.57
C ARG A 92 -0.81 7.48 -1.48
N TYR A 93 -1.27 8.70 -1.70
CA TYR A 93 -0.55 9.69 -2.48
C TYR A 93 -0.68 11.05 -1.81
N ARG A 94 0.45 11.73 -1.60
CA ARG A 94 0.52 13.03 -0.93
C ARG A 94 -0.28 13.06 0.38
N GLY A 95 -0.11 12.04 1.22
CA GLY A 95 -0.71 11.95 2.54
C GLY A 95 -2.17 11.50 2.60
N ALA A 96 -2.87 11.29 1.47
CA ALA A 96 -4.28 10.89 1.45
C ALA A 96 -4.49 9.52 0.77
N PRO A 97 -5.61 8.82 1.06
CA PRO A 97 -6.13 7.76 0.22
C PRO A 97 -6.20 8.14 -1.26
N ALA A 98 -5.81 7.23 -2.15
CA ALA A 98 -5.74 7.48 -3.59
C ALA A 98 -6.02 6.21 -4.40
N ASP A 99 -6.10 6.37 -5.73
CA ASP A 99 -6.09 5.27 -6.69
C ASP A 99 -4.85 5.37 -7.60
N LEU A 100 -4.46 4.28 -8.28
CA LEU A 100 -3.27 4.27 -9.17
C LEU A 100 -3.33 5.36 -10.24
N ARG A 101 -4.53 5.74 -10.70
CA ARG A 101 -4.72 6.81 -11.70
C ARG A 101 -4.29 8.19 -11.20
N ASP A 102 -4.22 8.38 -9.89
CA ASP A 102 -3.89 9.66 -9.27
C ASP A 102 -2.38 9.88 -9.16
N ILE A 103 -1.59 8.83 -9.35
CA ILE A 103 -0.13 8.83 -9.19
C ILE A 103 0.53 9.06 -10.55
N PRO A 104 1.29 10.14 -10.72
CA PRO A 104 2.07 10.36 -11.94
C PRO A 104 3.15 9.28 -12.13
N ILE A 105 3.34 8.85 -13.38
CA ILE A 105 4.53 8.09 -13.80
C ILE A 105 5.79 8.89 -13.42
N GLY A 106 6.84 8.19 -13.02
CA GLY A 106 8.09 8.78 -12.50
C GLY A 106 8.13 8.82 -10.97
N THR A 107 6.97 8.78 -10.29
CA THR A 107 6.90 8.84 -8.83
C THR A 107 7.65 7.65 -8.21
N VAL A 108 8.58 7.93 -7.28
CA VAL A 108 9.17 6.89 -6.44
C VAL A 108 8.14 6.44 -5.40
N LEU A 109 7.76 5.18 -5.49
CA LEU A 109 6.83 4.51 -4.59
C LEU A 109 7.55 3.55 -3.66
N TYR A 110 6.97 3.41 -2.48
CA TYR A 110 7.33 2.44 -1.45
C TYR A 110 6.14 1.50 -1.30
N GLY A 111 6.40 0.19 -1.36
CA GLY A 111 5.35 -0.80 -1.36
C GLY A 111 5.63 -1.98 -0.48
N ARG A 112 4.55 -2.62 -0.06
CA ARG A 112 4.54 -3.89 0.67
C ARG A 112 3.86 -4.93 -0.18
N PHE A 113 4.56 -6.02 -0.46
CA PHE A 113 4.18 -7.00 -1.46
C PHE A 113 4.17 -8.41 -0.89
N PHE A 114 3.27 -9.22 -1.42
CA PHE A 114 3.16 -10.64 -1.17
C PHE A 114 3.40 -11.43 -2.46
N LEU A 115 3.66 -12.72 -2.30
CA LEU A 115 3.54 -13.66 -3.40
C LEU A 115 2.11 -13.67 -3.97
N PRO A 116 1.93 -14.03 -5.25
CA PRO A 116 0.61 -14.13 -5.86
C PRO A 116 -0.29 -15.08 -5.08
N PRO A 117 -1.51 -14.67 -4.67
CA PRO A 117 -2.45 -15.55 -3.98
C PRO A 117 -2.80 -16.79 -4.80
N ASP A 118 -3.03 -16.61 -6.10
CA ASP A 118 -3.23 -17.69 -7.07
C ASP A 118 -2.24 -17.53 -8.24
N PRO A 119 -1.10 -18.24 -8.23
CA PRO A 119 -0.10 -18.17 -9.31
C PRO A 119 -0.65 -18.57 -10.68
N LYS A 120 -1.65 -19.46 -10.75
CA LYS A 120 -2.18 -19.93 -12.03
C LYS A 120 -2.99 -18.84 -12.73
N ASN A 121 -3.61 -17.98 -11.95
CA ASN A 121 -4.54 -16.94 -12.40
C ASN A 121 -4.04 -15.52 -12.10
N SER A 122 -2.74 -15.36 -11.84
CA SER A 122 -2.12 -14.07 -11.53
C SER A 122 -2.37 -13.04 -12.63
N ALA A 123 -2.70 -11.81 -12.23
CA ALA A 123 -2.96 -10.68 -13.13
C ALA A 123 -1.68 -10.05 -13.74
N VAL A 124 -0.52 -10.46 -13.23
CA VAL A 124 0.82 -10.08 -13.67
C VAL A 124 1.72 -11.31 -13.81
N PRO A 125 2.80 -11.27 -14.61
CA PRO A 125 3.70 -12.41 -14.74
C PRO A 125 4.26 -12.86 -13.38
N ASN A 126 4.25 -14.17 -13.12
CA ASN A 126 4.89 -14.71 -11.93
C ASN A 126 6.41 -14.50 -12.03
N GLY A 127 7.00 -13.86 -11.03
CA GLY A 127 8.45 -13.75 -10.90
C GLY A 127 9.08 -15.14 -10.78
N LYS A 128 10.22 -15.36 -11.44
CA LYS A 128 10.98 -16.62 -11.40
C LYS A 128 12.30 -16.38 -10.68
N GLY A 129 12.41 -16.86 -9.44
CA GLY A 129 13.70 -16.98 -8.73
C GLY A 129 14.35 -15.68 -8.27
N ASN A 130 15.68 -15.73 -8.11
CA ASN A 130 16.54 -14.79 -7.38
C ASN A 130 16.80 -13.43 -8.10
N ASP A 131 15.98 -13.06 -9.07
CA ASP A 131 16.11 -11.76 -9.74
C ASP A 131 15.71 -10.64 -8.78
N LYS A 132 16.71 -9.91 -8.28
CA LYS A 132 16.51 -8.82 -7.32
C LYS A 132 15.73 -7.65 -7.92
N THR A 133 15.71 -7.52 -9.25
CA THR A 133 15.03 -6.41 -9.95
C THR A 133 13.56 -6.72 -10.27
N ALA A 134 13.21 -8.01 -10.33
CA ALA A 134 11.85 -8.49 -10.52
C ALA A 134 11.52 -9.65 -9.56
N PRO A 135 11.48 -9.38 -8.22
CA PRO A 135 11.19 -10.38 -7.21
C PRO A 135 9.81 -11.01 -7.40
N ALA A 136 9.61 -12.20 -6.80
CA ALA A 136 8.39 -12.98 -6.96
C ALA A 136 7.19 -12.39 -6.20
N GLU A 137 7.42 -11.61 -5.15
CA GLU A 137 6.39 -10.92 -4.38
C GLU A 137 5.89 -9.69 -5.16
N ASN A 138 4.84 -9.88 -5.96
CA ASN A 138 4.34 -8.87 -6.88
C ASN A 138 2.88 -8.47 -6.63
N HIS A 139 2.28 -8.91 -5.51
CA HIS A 139 0.92 -8.53 -5.12
C HIS A 139 0.94 -7.54 -3.96
N ALA A 140 0.65 -6.27 -4.27
CA ALA A 140 0.78 -5.17 -3.33
C ALA A 140 -0.41 -5.08 -2.36
N ILE A 141 -0.12 -5.04 -1.05
CA ILE A 141 -1.09 -4.64 -0.02
C ILE A 141 -1.05 -3.14 0.26
N LEU A 142 0.10 -2.50 0.02
CA LEU A 142 0.30 -1.07 0.23
C LEU A 142 1.19 -0.52 -0.87
N LEU A 143 0.80 0.62 -1.45
CA LEU A 143 1.67 1.50 -2.22
C LEU A 143 1.53 2.92 -1.72
N GLU A 144 2.64 3.59 -1.47
CA GLU A 144 2.65 4.97 -1.01
C GLU A 144 3.83 5.76 -1.58
N ASP A 145 3.62 7.05 -1.85
CA ASP A 145 4.71 7.96 -2.22
C ASP A 145 5.53 8.39 -1.00
N GLY A 146 6.69 9.01 -1.25
CA GLY A 146 7.58 9.51 -0.20
C GLY A 146 6.88 10.34 0.87
N PRO A 147 6.11 11.39 0.51
CA PRO A 147 5.34 12.17 1.48
C PRO A 147 4.36 11.34 2.30
N SER A 148 3.62 10.41 1.69
CA SER A 148 2.68 9.55 2.43
C SER A 148 3.39 8.66 3.45
N LEU A 149 4.51 8.04 3.07
CA LEU A 149 5.34 7.23 3.96
C LEU A 149 5.88 8.07 5.12
N CYS A 150 6.47 9.23 4.81
CA CYS A 150 7.00 10.14 5.82
C CYS A 150 5.91 10.58 6.81
N LEU A 151 4.73 11.01 6.32
CA LEU A 151 3.62 11.42 7.17
C LEU A 151 3.11 10.26 8.04
N ARG A 152 3.00 9.05 7.49
CA ARG A 152 2.60 7.84 8.24
C ARG A 152 3.58 7.51 9.37
N GLU A 153 4.87 7.75 9.16
CA GLU A 153 5.92 7.55 10.17
C GLU A 153 6.13 8.77 11.10
N GLY A 154 5.38 9.86 10.92
CA GLY A 154 5.59 11.10 11.67
C GLY A 154 6.93 11.78 11.38
N LYS A 155 7.43 11.62 10.15
CA LYS A 155 8.76 12.09 9.71
C LYS A 155 8.66 13.20 8.67
N SER A 156 9.76 13.94 8.56
CA SER A 156 10.00 14.94 7.52
C SER A 156 11.48 14.94 7.14
N TRP A 157 11.76 15.33 5.89
CA TRP A 157 13.11 15.60 5.43
C TRP A 157 13.61 16.90 6.06
N LYS A 158 14.91 16.99 6.34
CA LYS A 158 15.57 18.22 6.77
C LYS A 158 16.47 18.74 5.66
N LEU A 159 16.16 19.92 5.12
CA LEU A 159 16.98 20.56 4.09
C LEU A 159 18.26 21.15 4.71
N ARG A 160 19.41 20.75 4.19
CA ARG A 160 20.73 21.18 4.69
C ARG A 160 21.24 22.36 3.90
N SER A 161 21.32 22.21 2.59
CA SER A 161 21.81 23.26 1.70
C SER A 161 21.21 23.12 0.31
N VAL A 162 21.25 24.22 -0.44
CA VAL A 162 20.95 24.27 -1.86
C VAL A 162 22.11 24.96 -2.57
N ASP A 163 22.56 24.41 -3.70
CA ASP A 163 23.56 25.03 -4.58
C ASP A 163 22.96 25.19 -5.98
N ILE A 164 22.87 26.42 -6.48
CA ILE A 164 22.19 26.76 -7.73
C ILE A 164 23.19 27.30 -8.74
N LYS A 165 23.11 26.78 -9.97
CA LYS A 165 23.86 27.25 -11.13
C LYS A 165 22.99 27.23 -12.38
N ASN A 166 22.83 28.38 -13.03
CA ASN A 166 22.01 28.53 -14.24
C ASN A 166 20.55 28.07 -14.10
N GLY A 167 19.99 28.07 -12.89
CA GLY A 167 18.63 27.63 -12.58
C GLY A 167 18.43 26.10 -12.53
N GLU A 168 19.54 25.36 -12.47
CA GLU A 168 19.59 23.97 -12.03
C GLU A 168 20.42 23.90 -10.75
N GLY A 169 20.27 22.84 -9.97
CA GLY A 169 21.01 22.77 -8.72
C GLY A 169 20.96 21.44 -8.00
N ASP A 170 21.68 21.43 -6.90
CA ASP A 170 21.74 20.32 -5.97
C ASP A 170 21.13 20.73 -4.63
N LEU A 171 20.25 19.91 -4.10
CA LEU A 171 19.61 20.02 -2.81
C LEU A 171 20.14 18.90 -1.90
N VAL A 172 20.77 19.27 -0.78
CA VAL A 172 21.20 18.30 0.23
C VAL A 172 20.09 18.18 1.27
N ALA A 173 19.57 16.98 1.48
CA ALA A 173 18.51 16.71 2.43
C ALA A 173 18.78 15.43 3.23
N SER A 174 18.40 15.44 4.50
CA SER A 174 18.56 14.27 5.38
C SER A 174 17.21 13.80 5.94
N LEU A 175 16.99 12.49 5.97
CA LEU A 175 15.81 11.87 6.58
C LEU A 175 16.27 10.82 7.60
N HIS A 176 15.83 10.96 8.84
CA HIS A 176 16.15 9.98 9.87
C HIS A 176 15.27 8.73 9.73
N ARG A 177 15.90 7.59 9.52
CA ARG A 177 15.25 6.28 9.53
C ARG A 177 16.27 5.25 10.02
N GLU A 178 15.79 4.32 10.84
CA GLU A 178 16.61 3.19 11.29
C GLU A 178 17.09 2.37 10.09
N ASP A 179 18.21 1.65 10.25
CA ASP A 179 18.85 0.91 9.16
C ASP A 179 17.95 -0.17 8.53
N ASP A 180 16.95 -0.65 9.27
CA ASP A 180 15.94 -1.63 8.84
C ASP A 180 14.59 -1.00 8.45
N GLY A 181 14.47 0.32 8.50
CA GLY A 181 13.23 1.02 8.20
C GLY A 181 12.90 1.05 6.70
N ASP A 182 11.60 1.11 6.39
CA ASP A 182 11.13 1.20 5.00
C ASP A 182 11.57 2.49 4.30
N GLY A 183 12.27 2.38 3.17
CA GLY A 183 12.47 3.49 2.26
C GLY A 183 13.82 4.21 2.40
N LEU A 184 13.93 5.45 1.91
CA LEU A 184 15.21 6.18 1.88
C LEU A 184 15.53 6.83 3.23
N GLY A 185 16.63 6.44 3.87
CA GLY A 185 17.16 7.09 5.08
C GLY A 185 18.52 7.72 4.84
N GLY A 186 18.99 8.55 5.77
CA GLY A 186 20.29 9.21 5.71
C GLY A 186 20.29 10.53 4.94
N GLU A 187 21.49 10.99 4.59
CA GLU A 187 21.70 12.21 3.80
C GLU A 187 21.82 11.89 2.31
N HIS A 188 21.13 12.68 1.48
CA HIS A 188 21.08 12.52 0.04
C HIS A 188 21.35 13.85 -0.64
N LYS A 189 22.13 13.79 -1.71
CA LYS A 189 22.27 14.88 -2.67
C LYS A 189 21.26 14.65 -3.80
N LEU A 190 20.28 15.54 -3.92
CA LEU A 190 19.15 15.43 -4.81
C LEU A 190 19.22 16.54 -5.86
N THR A 191 18.82 16.27 -7.10
CA THR A 191 18.80 17.32 -8.13
C THR A 191 17.49 18.11 -8.11
N ILE A 192 17.59 19.39 -8.46
CA ILE A 192 16.48 20.31 -8.69
C ILE A 192 16.70 21.07 -9.99
N ASP A 193 15.62 21.48 -10.63
CA ASP A 193 15.65 22.36 -11.80
C ASP A 193 14.38 23.22 -11.85
N ARG A 194 14.19 23.98 -12.93
CA ARG A 194 13.01 24.83 -13.11
C ARG A 194 11.68 24.06 -13.19
N SER A 195 11.70 22.74 -13.35
CA SER A 195 10.50 21.89 -13.30
C SER A 195 10.12 21.47 -11.88
N THR A 196 11.03 21.62 -10.91
CA THR A 196 10.75 21.34 -9.50
C THR A 196 9.65 22.26 -8.98
N ARG A 197 8.55 21.67 -8.51
CA ARG A 197 7.40 22.40 -7.96
C ARG A 197 7.61 22.67 -6.47
N ILE A 198 7.53 23.93 -6.07
CA ILE A 198 7.75 24.33 -4.69
C ILE A 198 6.46 24.88 -4.12
N TRP A 199 5.98 24.29 -3.03
CA TRP A 199 4.73 24.63 -2.38
C TRP A 199 5.02 25.35 -1.06
N ARG A 200 4.54 26.58 -0.94
CA ARG A 200 4.65 27.43 0.26
C ARG A 200 3.29 27.97 0.64
N GLY A 201 2.77 27.61 1.81
CA GLY A 201 1.41 27.95 2.22
C GLY A 201 0.37 27.45 1.20
N ARG A 202 -0.18 28.38 0.40
CA ARG A 202 -1.14 28.07 -0.67
C ARG A 202 -0.60 28.34 -2.08
N GLU A 203 0.65 28.76 -2.17
CA GLU A 203 1.33 29.11 -3.40
C GLU A 203 1.93 27.86 -4.06
N LEU A 204 1.94 27.87 -5.40
CA LEU A 204 2.75 26.96 -6.21
C LEU A 204 3.78 27.82 -6.93
N LEU A 205 5.04 27.60 -6.60
CA LEU A 205 6.20 28.37 -7.01
C LEU A 205 7.19 27.47 -7.75
N GLY A 206 8.13 28.06 -8.49
CA GLY A 206 9.34 27.43 -8.98
C GLY A 206 10.57 27.99 -8.29
N THR A 207 11.74 27.59 -8.80
CA THR A 207 13.03 28.10 -8.30
C THR A 207 13.18 29.61 -8.48
N ASP A 208 12.65 30.14 -9.59
CA ASP A 208 12.80 31.55 -9.97
C ASP A 208 12.10 32.49 -8.98
N GLU A 209 10.91 32.12 -8.48
CA GLU A 209 10.21 32.91 -7.47
C GLU A 209 10.94 32.90 -6.11
N LEU A 210 11.51 31.76 -5.71
CA LEU A 210 12.31 31.67 -4.47
C LEU A 210 13.63 32.44 -4.58
N THR A 211 14.21 32.52 -5.78
CA THR A 211 15.37 33.38 -6.03
C THR A 211 14.97 34.86 -6.00
N ALA A 212 13.85 35.23 -6.62
CA ALA A 212 13.38 36.61 -6.70
C ALA A 212 13.04 37.21 -5.33
N ASP A 213 12.49 36.42 -4.40
CA ASP A 213 12.19 36.86 -3.03
C ASP A 213 13.35 36.68 -2.03
N GLY A 214 14.50 36.16 -2.50
CA GLY A 214 15.71 35.97 -1.70
C GLY A 214 15.68 34.74 -0.78
N THR A 215 14.63 33.91 -0.84
CA THR A 215 14.56 32.64 -0.11
C THR A 215 15.69 31.72 -0.52
N TRP A 216 15.99 31.60 -1.81
CA TRP A 216 17.11 30.83 -2.36
C TRP A 216 18.10 31.75 -3.11
N PRO A 217 19.37 31.35 -3.28
CA PRO A 217 20.34 32.15 -4.01
C PRO A 217 20.03 32.19 -5.51
N ALA A 218 20.45 33.24 -6.21
CA ALA A 218 20.41 33.25 -7.68
C ALA A 218 21.50 32.36 -8.28
N GLU A 219 22.66 32.33 -7.62
CA GLU A 219 23.79 31.47 -7.95
C GLU A 219 24.59 31.16 -6.67
N GLY A 220 25.16 29.96 -6.61
CA GLY A 220 25.99 29.47 -5.51
C GLY A 220 25.19 28.77 -4.40
N GLN A 221 25.91 28.49 -3.31
CA GLN A 221 25.41 27.70 -2.19
C GLN A 221 24.76 28.55 -1.08
N LYS A 222 23.67 28.06 -0.53
CA LYS A 222 23.01 28.57 0.68
C LYS A 222 22.67 27.43 1.64
N GLU A 223 23.01 27.61 2.91
CA GLU A 223 22.56 26.72 3.99
C GLU A 223 21.09 26.98 4.34
N LEU A 224 20.34 25.91 4.60
CA LEU A 224 18.90 25.88 4.87
C LEU A 224 18.56 25.43 6.31
N SER A 225 19.59 25.34 7.16
CA SER A 225 19.47 25.15 8.62
C SER A 225 18.60 23.98 9.09
N GLY A 226 18.42 22.95 8.27
CA GLY A 226 17.62 21.78 8.61
C GLY A 226 16.11 21.99 8.52
N GLN A 227 15.63 22.93 7.68
CA GLN A 227 14.20 23.19 7.50
C GLN A 227 13.43 21.87 7.21
N PRO A 228 12.37 21.58 7.98
CA PRO A 228 11.55 20.39 7.75
C PRO A 228 10.68 20.56 6.50
N VAL A 229 10.71 19.57 5.61
CA VAL A 229 9.92 19.55 4.37
C VAL A 229 9.41 18.14 4.05
N GLN A 230 8.45 18.06 3.13
CA GLN A 230 8.12 16.82 2.43
C GLN A 230 8.65 16.89 1.00
N LEU A 231 9.18 15.77 0.49
CA LEU A 231 9.75 15.67 -0.85
C LEU A 231 9.05 14.57 -1.65
N ALA A 232 8.59 14.90 -2.86
CA ALA A 232 8.25 13.89 -3.86
C ALA A 232 9.46 13.67 -4.77
N LEU A 233 9.96 12.44 -4.77
CA LEU A 233 11.13 12.06 -5.54
C LEU A 233 10.73 11.33 -6.82
N THR A 234 11.55 11.57 -7.84
CA THR A 234 11.58 10.87 -9.13
C THR A 234 13.03 10.47 -9.39
N TRP A 235 13.30 9.67 -10.41
CA TRP A 235 14.70 9.44 -10.79
C TRP A 235 15.26 10.64 -11.52
N HIS A 236 16.57 10.76 -11.46
CA HIS A 236 17.29 11.77 -12.22
C HIS A 236 16.88 11.70 -13.71
N PRO A 237 16.46 12.81 -14.34
CA PRO A 237 15.89 12.80 -15.70
C PRO A 237 16.89 12.31 -16.76
N ARG A 238 18.19 12.52 -16.53
CA ARG A 238 19.29 11.97 -17.35
C ARG A 238 19.60 10.49 -17.10
N TYR A 239 18.75 9.78 -16.34
CA TYR A 239 18.90 8.36 -16.04
C TYR A 239 20.25 8.00 -15.38
N LEU A 240 20.67 8.85 -14.44
CA LEU A 240 21.92 8.68 -13.70
C LEU A 240 21.71 7.71 -12.53
N TYR A 241 22.63 6.77 -12.41
CA TYR A 241 22.56 5.68 -11.45
C TYR A 241 22.46 6.20 -9.99
N GLN A 242 21.43 5.77 -9.27
CA GLN A 242 21.16 6.13 -7.86
C GLN A 242 21.05 7.63 -7.56
N GLN A 243 20.74 8.43 -8.58
CA GLN A 243 20.48 9.86 -8.38
C GLN A 243 18.99 10.13 -8.48
N PHE A 244 18.49 10.89 -7.51
CA PHE A 244 17.10 11.31 -7.45
C PHE A 244 16.96 12.75 -7.91
N HIS A 245 15.78 13.05 -8.42
CA HIS A 245 15.32 14.39 -8.75
C HIS A 245 14.08 14.72 -7.92
N VAL A 246 14.02 15.96 -7.43
CA VAL A 246 12.90 16.43 -6.62
C VAL A 246 11.83 17.02 -7.53
N ALA A 247 10.68 16.34 -7.62
CA ALA A 247 9.55 16.80 -8.43
C ALA A 247 8.62 17.77 -7.68
N ASP A 248 8.49 17.60 -6.36
CA ASP A 248 7.76 18.53 -5.49
C ASP A 248 8.48 18.71 -4.14
N ILE A 249 8.46 19.92 -3.63
CA ILE A 249 8.86 20.29 -2.26
C ILE A 249 7.68 20.96 -1.57
N TRP A 250 7.25 20.44 -0.42
CA TRP A 250 6.32 21.15 0.47
C TRP A 250 7.10 21.74 1.64
N LEU A 251 7.21 23.07 1.65
CA LEU A 251 8.05 23.82 2.60
C LEU A 251 7.44 23.94 4.00
N ASP A 252 6.13 23.70 4.12
CA ASP A 252 5.36 23.85 5.35
C ASP A 252 4.11 22.95 5.39
N GLU A 253 3.52 22.87 6.58
CA GLU A 253 2.34 22.04 6.84
C GLU A 253 1.09 22.50 6.07
N THR A 254 0.95 23.82 5.85
CA THR A 254 -0.20 24.35 5.10
C THR A 254 -0.14 23.89 3.64
N ALA A 255 1.05 23.94 3.05
CA ALA A 255 1.30 23.43 1.70
C ALA A 255 0.97 21.94 1.58
N MET A 256 1.41 21.13 2.54
CA MET A 256 1.10 19.70 2.57
C MET A 256 -0.41 19.45 2.74
N THR A 257 -1.07 20.18 3.64
CA THR A 257 -2.53 20.08 3.87
C THR A 257 -3.33 20.36 2.60
N VAL A 258 -2.96 21.40 1.83
CA VAL A 258 -3.60 21.73 0.55
C VAL A 258 -3.44 20.60 -0.47
N ALA A 259 -2.25 20.00 -0.55
CA ALA A 259 -1.99 18.89 -1.46
C ALA A 259 -2.74 17.62 -1.06
N THR A 260 -2.75 17.27 0.23
CA THR A 260 -3.50 16.15 0.82
C THR A 260 -4.99 16.28 0.52
N GLU A 261 -5.59 17.45 0.77
CA GLU A 261 -7.03 17.65 0.60
C GLU A 261 -7.47 17.48 -0.87
N ARG A 262 -6.64 17.89 -1.83
CA ARG A 262 -6.93 17.69 -3.27
C ARG A 262 -6.94 16.22 -3.67
N VAL A 263 -6.05 15.40 -3.13
CA VAL A 263 -6.06 13.94 -3.37
C VAL A 263 -7.26 13.31 -2.66
N ARG A 264 -7.48 13.67 -1.39
CA ARG A 264 -8.60 13.21 -0.58
C ARG A 264 -9.96 13.42 -1.27
N GLN A 265 -10.24 14.63 -1.78
CA GLN A 265 -11.49 14.92 -2.47
C GLN A 265 -11.67 14.14 -3.79
N ARG A 266 -10.58 13.88 -4.52
CA ARG A 266 -10.62 13.02 -5.72
C ARG A 266 -11.00 11.59 -5.36
N HIS A 267 -10.38 11.03 -4.32
CA HIS A 267 -10.66 9.68 -3.87
C HIS A 267 -12.08 9.56 -3.30
N ILE A 268 -12.56 10.52 -2.51
CA ILE A 268 -13.94 10.58 -2.02
C ILE A 268 -14.93 10.49 -3.19
N ARG A 269 -14.72 11.30 -4.23
CA ARG A 269 -15.53 11.26 -5.45
C ARG A 269 -15.44 9.90 -6.15
N HIS A 270 -14.25 9.30 -6.21
CA HIS A 270 -14.05 7.99 -6.83
C HIS A 270 -14.85 6.91 -6.10
N ILE A 271 -14.70 6.78 -4.78
CA ILE A 271 -15.43 5.79 -3.99
C ILE A 271 -16.95 6.04 -4.03
N ARG A 272 -17.42 7.29 -3.95
CA ARG A 272 -18.86 7.58 -4.08
C ARG A 272 -19.46 7.13 -5.41
N THR A 273 -18.68 7.16 -6.48
CA THR A 273 -19.15 6.79 -7.82
C THR A 273 -18.91 5.32 -8.18
N ARG A 274 -17.98 4.62 -7.51
CA ARG A 274 -17.68 3.18 -7.70
C ARG A 274 -18.17 2.30 -6.55
N TRP A 275 -18.73 2.92 -5.52
CA TRP A 275 -19.27 2.34 -4.30
C TRP A 275 -18.19 1.78 -3.35
N MET A 276 -18.53 1.59 -2.08
CA MET A 276 -17.61 1.12 -1.04
C MET A 276 -17.22 -0.34 -1.30
N PRO A 277 -15.94 -0.69 -1.43
CA PRO A 277 -15.52 -2.08 -1.56
C PRO A 277 -15.53 -2.79 -0.20
N ALA A 278 -15.92 -4.06 -0.22
CA ALA A 278 -15.97 -4.92 0.95
C ALA A 278 -15.75 -6.38 0.55
N MET A 279 -15.37 -7.21 1.52
CA MET A 279 -15.30 -8.65 1.38
C MET A 279 -16.42 -9.30 2.18
N VAL A 280 -17.03 -10.34 1.62
CA VAL A 280 -18.06 -11.12 2.31
C VAL A 280 -17.40 -12.05 3.32
N ASP A 281 -17.82 -11.94 4.58
CA ASP A 281 -17.35 -12.79 5.66
C ASP A 281 -18.23 -14.04 5.79
N SER A 282 -19.55 -13.86 5.81
CA SER A 282 -20.52 -14.93 6.01
C SER A 282 -21.91 -14.56 5.48
N ILE A 283 -22.81 -15.56 5.43
CA ILE A 283 -24.20 -15.39 5.01
C ILE A 283 -25.11 -16.11 5.99
N GLU A 284 -26.12 -15.41 6.48
CA GLU A 284 -27.25 -15.99 7.19
C GLU A 284 -28.44 -16.11 6.24
N TYR A 285 -28.78 -17.35 5.86
CA TYR A 285 -29.88 -17.61 4.94
C TYR A 285 -31.24 -17.58 5.64
N GLY A 286 -32.17 -16.83 5.07
CA GLY A 286 -33.59 -16.89 5.37
C GLY A 286 -34.37 -17.76 4.38
N GLN A 287 -35.69 -17.61 4.37
CA GLN A 287 -36.56 -18.32 3.43
C GLN A 287 -36.60 -17.63 2.06
N PHE A 288 -36.79 -18.43 1.00
CA PHE A 288 -37.03 -17.93 -0.37
C PHE A 288 -35.96 -16.95 -0.90
N GLY A 289 -34.68 -17.20 -0.58
CA GLY A 289 -33.56 -16.41 -1.08
C GLY A 289 -33.24 -15.15 -0.25
N HIS A 290 -34.03 -14.82 0.76
CA HIS A 290 -33.69 -13.77 1.70
C HIS A 290 -32.39 -14.12 2.42
N ALA A 291 -31.53 -13.15 2.67
CA ALA A 291 -30.31 -13.35 3.44
C ALA A 291 -29.84 -12.08 4.14
N ILE A 292 -29.05 -12.26 5.19
CA ILE A 292 -28.18 -11.21 5.73
C ILE A 292 -26.76 -11.57 5.32
N VAL A 293 -26.14 -10.71 4.54
CA VAL A 293 -24.75 -10.85 4.09
C VAL A 293 -23.88 -10.02 5.03
N THR A 294 -22.98 -10.68 5.73
CA THR A 294 -22.02 -10.02 6.61
C THR A 294 -20.77 -9.70 5.80
N THR A 295 -20.36 -8.43 5.79
CA THR A 295 -19.21 -7.97 5.00
C THR A 295 -18.30 -7.04 5.79
N THR A 296 -16.99 -7.21 5.65
CA THR A 296 -15.99 -6.28 6.18
C THR A 296 -15.63 -5.25 5.11
N LEU A 297 -15.83 -3.97 5.42
CA LEU A 297 -15.47 -2.86 4.52
C LEU A 297 -13.94 -2.76 4.42
N PHE A 298 -13.43 -2.49 3.23
CA PHE A 298 -11.98 -2.35 3.02
C PHE A 298 -11.42 -1.07 3.65
N GLY A 299 -10.21 -1.18 4.16
CA GLY A 299 -9.45 -0.10 4.78
C GLY A 299 -8.84 0.86 3.76
N GLY A 300 -8.18 1.89 4.26
CA GLY A 300 -7.47 2.87 3.42
C GLY A 300 -8.39 3.82 2.67
N ILE A 301 -9.67 3.88 3.01
CA ILE A 301 -10.66 4.82 2.48
C ILE A 301 -10.92 5.93 3.51
N ASP A 302 -11.34 7.11 3.03
CA ASP A 302 -11.63 8.27 3.86
C ASP A 302 -12.72 8.00 4.91
N GLU A 303 -12.46 8.41 6.16
CA GLU A 303 -13.35 8.14 7.30
C GLU A 303 -14.77 8.69 7.11
N SER A 304 -14.92 9.83 6.40
CA SER A 304 -16.23 10.42 6.16
C SER A 304 -17.15 9.54 5.30
N LEU A 305 -16.59 8.57 4.56
CA LEU A 305 -17.36 7.65 3.74
C LEU A 305 -17.90 6.48 4.56
N TYR A 306 -17.14 5.96 5.53
CA TYR A 306 -17.66 4.91 6.43
C TYR A 306 -18.81 5.42 7.28
N ALA A 307 -18.80 6.72 7.62
CA ALA A 307 -19.85 7.36 8.38
C ALA A 307 -21.24 7.25 7.73
N ASP A 308 -21.34 6.95 6.42
CA ASP A 308 -22.62 6.76 5.73
C ASP A 308 -23.20 5.33 5.88
N PHE A 309 -22.45 4.39 6.46
CA PHE A 309 -22.86 2.99 6.66
C PHE A 309 -23.39 2.78 8.08
N LYS A 310 -24.71 2.95 8.25
CA LYS A 310 -25.39 2.82 9.55
C LYS A 310 -26.62 1.91 9.47
N PRO A 311 -27.04 1.26 10.57
CA PRO A 311 -28.28 0.48 10.59
C PRO A 311 -29.49 1.31 10.14
N GLY A 312 -30.41 0.70 9.41
CA GLY A 312 -31.58 1.35 8.81
C GLY A 312 -31.31 2.05 7.47
N THR A 313 -30.05 2.18 7.06
CA THR A 313 -29.69 2.80 5.78
C THR A 313 -30.01 1.83 4.64
N SER A 314 -30.87 2.24 3.71
CA SER A 314 -31.12 1.47 2.49
C SER A 314 -29.91 1.58 1.56
N GLY A 315 -29.79 0.66 0.61
CA GLY A 315 -28.67 0.67 -0.31
C GLY A 315 -28.76 -0.39 -1.38
N LYS A 316 -27.66 -0.57 -2.11
CA LYS A 316 -27.51 -1.63 -3.11
C LYS A 316 -26.14 -2.27 -2.97
N MET A 317 -26.07 -3.59 -3.08
CA MET A 317 -24.83 -4.38 -3.09
C MET A 317 -24.66 -5.01 -4.48
N ALA A 318 -23.46 -4.92 -5.06
CA ALA A 318 -23.14 -5.54 -6.33
C ALA A 318 -21.89 -6.40 -6.20
N ALA A 319 -21.83 -7.50 -6.95
CA ALA A 319 -20.65 -8.35 -7.00
C ALA A 319 -19.50 -7.63 -7.72
N ALA A 320 -18.28 -7.83 -7.24
CA ALA A 320 -17.08 -7.23 -7.82
C ALA A 320 -15.96 -8.26 -7.98
N GLU A 321 -15.13 -8.05 -8.99
CA GLU A 321 -13.90 -8.82 -9.21
C GLU A 321 -12.78 -8.35 -8.26
N ASP A 322 -11.66 -9.09 -8.24
CA ASP A 322 -10.47 -8.75 -7.44
C ASP A 322 -9.86 -7.38 -7.80
N THR A 323 -10.11 -6.90 -9.01
CA THR A 323 -9.75 -5.53 -9.47
C THR A 323 -10.73 -4.45 -9.00
N LEU A 324 -11.74 -4.83 -8.21
CA LEU A 324 -12.82 -4.01 -7.68
C LEU A 324 -13.78 -3.44 -8.73
N ARG A 325 -13.73 -3.97 -9.95
CA ARG A 325 -14.64 -3.63 -11.04
C ARG A 325 -15.94 -4.43 -10.92
N THR A 326 -16.98 -3.87 -11.51
CA THR A 326 -18.34 -4.40 -11.50
C THR A 326 -18.89 -4.39 -12.92
N TRP A 327 -19.94 -5.14 -13.24
CA TRP A 327 -20.52 -5.10 -14.58
C TRP A 327 -21.40 -3.87 -14.76
N TRP A 328 -22.58 -3.84 -14.14
CA TRP A 328 -23.42 -2.64 -14.09
C TRP A 328 -24.19 -2.65 -12.78
N PRO A 329 -23.58 -2.14 -11.70
CA PRO A 329 -24.05 -2.31 -10.33
C PRO A 329 -25.52 -1.99 -10.10
N ASP A 330 -26.08 -1.03 -10.83
CA ASP A 330 -27.49 -0.66 -10.72
C ASP A 330 -28.44 -1.76 -11.25
N HIS A 331 -28.03 -2.43 -12.32
CA HIS A 331 -28.80 -3.44 -13.03
C HIS A 331 -28.61 -4.85 -12.45
N ASP A 332 -27.40 -5.21 -12.01
CA ASP A 332 -27.08 -6.53 -11.47
C ASP A 332 -26.93 -6.56 -9.94
N GLY A 333 -26.89 -5.41 -9.29
CA GLY A 333 -26.83 -5.31 -7.84
C GLY A 333 -28.20 -5.50 -7.19
N MET A 334 -28.16 -6.04 -5.98
CA MET A 334 -29.34 -6.30 -5.16
C MET A 334 -29.61 -5.15 -4.20
N ASP A 335 -30.82 -4.62 -4.25
CA ASP A 335 -31.28 -3.64 -3.27
C ASP A 335 -31.45 -4.28 -1.90
N GLY A 336 -31.19 -3.51 -0.85
CA GLY A 336 -31.22 -4.02 0.51
C GLY A 336 -31.09 -2.93 1.55
N MET A 337 -30.83 -3.35 2.78
CA MET A 337 -30.73 -2.46 3.93
C MET A 337 -29.62 -2.92 4.88
N ILE A 338 -28.85 -1.97 5.39
CA ILE A 338 -27.91 -2.22 6.48
C ILE A 338 -28.71 -2.46 7.76
N VAL A 339 -28.57 -3.63 8.36
CA VAL A 339 -29.29 -4.02 9.58
C VAL A 339 -28.42 -4.01 10.83
N GLY A 340 -27.11 -4.08 10.67
CA GLY A 340 -26.14 -4.06 11.76
C GLY A 340 -24.81 -3.49 11.30
N VAL A 341 -24.10 -2.87 12.22
CA VAL A 341 -22.72 -2.40 12.04
C VAL A 341 -21.96 -2.76 13.30
N ASP A 342 -20.86 -3.48 13.14
CA ASP A 342 -19.92 -3.79 14.20
C ASP A 342 -18.57 -3.15 13.85
N THR A 343 -17.91 -2.61 14.86
CA THR A 343 -16.59 -2.01 14.74
C THR A 343 -15.64 -2.81 15.60
N SER A 344 -14.82 -3.62 14.94
CA SER A 344 -13.72 -4.41 15.50
C SER A 344 -12.54 -3.47 15.87
N PRO A 345 -11.41 -3.97 16.42
CA PRO A 345 -10.55 -3.20 17.33
C PRO A 345 -9.89 -1.96 16.70
N ARG A 346 -9.37 -1.10 17.59
CA ARG A 346 -8.75 0.20 17.29
C ARG A 346 -7.65 0.19 16.21
N ASN A 347 -7.11 -0.99 15.88
CA ASN A 347 -6.10 -1.23 14.85
C ASN A 347 -6.46 -2.50 14.04
N PRO A 348 -7.33 -2.41 13.03
CA PRO A 348 -7.61 -3.54 12.15
C PRO A 348 -6.36 -3.95 11.34
N PRO A 349 -6.29 -5.20 10.84
CA PRO A 349 -5.22 -5.61 9.94
C PRO A 349 -5.22 -4.76 8.67
N LEU A 350 -4.05 -4.65 8.03
CA LEU A 350 -3.88 -3.83 6.84
C LEU A 350 -4.84 -4.28 5.72
N GLY A 351 -5.55 -3.32 5.12
CA GLY A 351 -6.59 -3.60 4.11
C GLY A 351 -8.00 -3.79 4.67
N SER A 352 -8.17 -3.97 5.99
CA SER A 352 -9.47 -3.93 6.66
C SER A 352 -9.73 -2.55 7.27
N SER A 353 -10.97 -2.09 7.22
CA SER A 353 -11.41 -0.89 7.95
C SER A 353 -11.70 -1.17 9.43
N GLY A 354 -11.80 -2.44 9.82
CA GLY A 354 -12.36 -2.85 11.11
C GLY A 354 -13.87 -2.70 11.22
N ILE A 355 -14.55 -2.25 10.15
CA ILE A 355 -16.00 -2.05 10.13
C ILE A 355 -16.62 -3.21 9.38
N GLN A 356 -17.45 -3.97 10.08
CA GLN A 356 -18.28 -5.03 9.53
C GLN A 356 -19.73 -4.55 9.47
N ILE A 357 -20.43 -4.87 8.39
CA ILE A 357 -21.85 -4.57 8.24
C ILE A 357 -22.64 -5.83 7.93
N GLY A 358 -23.86 -5.90 8.45
CA GLY A 358 -24.87 -6.87 8.01
C GLY A 358 -25.79 -6.20 6.99
N PHE A 359 -25.82 -6.71 5.76
CA PHE A 359 -26.64 -6.19 4.67
C PHE A 359 -27.75 -7.18 4.32
N LYS A 360 -29.00 -6.81 4.61
CA LYS A 360 -30.17 -7.64 4.35
C LYS A 360 -30.62 -7.48 2.90
N VAL A 361 -30.75 -8.60 2.20
CA VAL A 361 -31.23 -8.68 0.82
C VAL A 361 -32.48 -9.55 0.70
N PRO A 362 -33.39 -9.24 -0.24
CA PRO A 362 -34.56 -10.08 -0.51
C PRO A 362 -34.21 -11.32 -1.34
N LEU A 363 -33.14 -11.25 -2.14
CA LEU A 363 -32.65 -12.34 -2.97
C LEU A 363 -31.11 -12.35 -2.97
N ILE A 364 -30.52 -13.41 -2.46
CA ILE A 364 -29.07 -13.61 -2.47
C ILE A 364 -28.56 -13.85 -3.91
N LEU A 365 -27.44 -13.22 -4.25
CA LEU A 365 -26.75 -13.41 -5.52
C LEU A 365 -25.53 -14.32 -5.37
N GLU A 366 -25.18 -15.04 -6.44
CA GLU A 366 -24.02 -15.94 -6.49
C GLU A 366 -22.70 -15.21 -6.16
N GLY A 367 -22.59 -13.94 -6.56
CA GLY A 367 -21.42 -13.12 -6.27
C GLY A 367 -21.27 -12.69 -4.80
N PHE A 368 -22.23 -12.99 -3.93
CA PHE A 368 -22.19 -12.63 -2.50
C PHE A 368 -21.68 -13.78 -1.62
N ARG A 369 -21.01 -14.80 -2.18
CA ARG A 369 -20.45 -15.92 -1.40
C ARG A 369 -19.31 -15.46 -0.47
N PRO A 370 -19.11 -16.13 0.69
CA PRO A 370 -17.97 -15.86 1.56
C PRO A 370 -16.64 -15.84 0.81
N GLY A 371 -15.78 -14.87 1.14
CA GLY A 371 -14.50 -14.60 0.49
C GLY A 371 -14.61 -13.83 -0.84
N ARG A 372 -15.81 -13.61 -1.39
CA ARG A 372 -16.00 -12.78 -2.59
C ARG A 372 -15.99 -11.30 -2.24
N ILE A 373 -15.70 -10.49 -3.27
CA ILE A 373 -15.65 -9.05 -3.16
C ILE A 373 -16.96 -8.45 -3.66
N VAL A 374 -17.43 -7.42 -2.95
CA VAL A 374 -18.64 -6.69 -3.30
C VAL A 374 -18.39 -5.18 -3.26
N ARG A 375 -19.28 -4.44 -3.90
CA ARG A 375 -19.36 -2.99 -3.89
C ARG A 375 -20.71 -2.58 -3.31
N ILE A 376 -20.72 -1.71 -2.30
CA ILE A 376 -21.92 -1.36 -1.53
C ILE A 376 -22.17 0.14 -1.61
N ARG A 377 -23.38 0.51 -2.04
CA ARG A 377 -23.86 1.88 -2.10
C ARG A 377 -24.82 2.17 -0.97
N ALA A 378 -24.47 3.10 -0.09
CA ALA A 378 -25.41 3.68 0.86
C ALA A 378 -26.41 4.61 0.14
N GLN A 379 -27.65 4.70 0.64
CA GLN A 379 -28.64 5.64 0.13
C GLN A 379 -28.10 7.08 0.17
N GLY A 380 -28.32 7.82 -0.92
CA GLY A 380 -27.80 9.18 -1.08
C GLY A 380 -26.47 9.27 -1.84
N TRP A 381 -25.77 8.14 -2.01
CA TRP A 381 -24.61 8.11 -2.91
C TRP A 381 -25.04 8.11 -4.38
N PRO A 382 -24.25 8.73 -5.27
CA PRO A 382 -24.51 8.76 -6.70
C PRO A 382 -24.71 7.35 -7.28
N ASN A 383 -25.72 7.21 -8.12
CA ASN A 383 -25.92 6.02 -8.92
C ASN A 383 -25.41 6.27 -10.34
N VAL A 384 -24.14 5.92 -10.58
CA VAL A 384 -23.45 6.22 -11.84
C VAL A 384 -23.05 4.90 -12.47
N LYS A 385 -23.42 4.72 -13.74
CA LYS A 385 -22.91 3.61 -14.55
C LYS A 385 -21.42 3.83 -14.80
N PRO A 386 -20.52 2.90 -14.42
CA PRO A 386 -19.09 3.07 -14.70
C PRO A 386 -18.82 3.14 -16.21
N PRO A 387 -17.73 3.81 -16.64
CA PRO A 387 -17.27 3.80 -18.02
C PRO A 387 -17.10 2.39 -18.56
N VAL A 388 -17.19 2.18 -19.88
CA VAL A 388 -17.15 0.84 -20.50
C VAL A 388 -15.88 0.08 -20.15
N GLU A 389 -14.76 0.79 -20.06
CA GLU A 389 -13.42 0.29 -19.78
C GLU A 389 -13.29 -0.18 -18.32
N GLU A 390 -14.06 0.42 -17.40
CA GLU A 390 -14.06 0.08 -15.97
C GLU A 390 -15.07 -1.02 -15.62
N ARG A 391 -15.77 -1.58 -16.62
CA ARG A 391 -16.77 -2.63 -16.43
C ARG A 391 -16.24 -4.00 -16.83
N VAL A 392 -16.63 -5.02 -16.09
CA VAL A 392 -16.44 -6.42 -16.49
C VAL A 392 -17.63 -6.88 -17.32
N ARG A 393 -17.44 -7.68 -18.36
CA ARG A 393 -18.53 -8.22 -19.20
C ARG A 393 -19.11 -9.54 -18.66
N GLY A 394 -18.46 -10.12 -17.66
CA GLY A 394 -18.87 -11.32 -16.93
C GLY A 394 -17.82 -11.68 -15.88
N PHE A 395 -18.12 -12.66 -15.01
CA PHE A 395 -17.20 -13.12 -13.95
C PHE A 395 -15.90 -13.74 -14.47
N GLU A 396 -15.91 -14.23 -15.71
CA GLU A 396 -14.72 -14.79 -16.37
C GLU A 396 -13.98 -13.76 -17.23
N ASP A 397 -14.47 -12.51 -17.30
CA ASP A 397 -13.88 -11.45 -18.13
C ASP A 397 -12.58 -10.93 -17.50
N ARG A 398 -11.51 -11.71 -17.70
CA ARG A 398 -10.14 -11.31 -17.42
C ARG A 398 -9.67 -10.37 -18.54
N TRP A 399 -9.65 -9.08 -18.24
CA TRP A 399 -9.01 -8.03 -19.07
C TRP A 399 -7.50 -8.29 -19.20
N PRO A 400 -6.79 -7.71 -20.20
CA PRO A 400 -5.79 -8.40 -20.99
C PRO A 400 -4.84 -9.24 -20.14
N SER A 401 -4.66 -10.48 -20.58
CA SER A 401 -3.69 -11.44 -20.07
C SER A 401 -2.40 -10.76 -19.61
N PRO A 402 -1.67 -11.34 -18.64
CA PRO A 402 -0.31 -10.90 -18.32
C PRO A 402 0.61 -10.71 -19.55
N GLU A 403 0.22 -11.22 -20.72
CA GLU A 403 0.73 -10.85 -22.05
C GLU A 403 0.97 -9.36 -22.30
N VAL A 404 0.21 -8.43 -21.71
CA VAL A 404 0.50 -6.98 -21.87
C VAL A 404 1.88 -6.58 -21.30
N PHE A 405 2.45 -7.43 -20.44
CA PHE A 405 3.77 -7.28 -19.85
C PHE A 405 4.83 -8.17 -20.52
N GLN A 406 4.49 -8.83 -21.63
CA GLN A 406 5.51 -9.53 -22.43
C GLN A 406 6.24 -8.50 -23.29
N ASP A 407 7.55 -8.41 -23.09
CA ASP A 407 8.47 -7.66 -23.95
C ASP A 407 8.67 -8.37 -25.30
#